data_AF-I4D1A1-F1
#
_entry.id   AF-I4D1A1-F1
#
_cell.length_a   1.000
_cell.length_b   1.000
_cell.length_c   1.000
_cell.angle_alpha   90.00
_cell.angle_beta   90.00
_cell.angle_gamma   90.00
#
_symmetry.space_group_name_H-M   'P 1'
#
loop_
_entity.id
_entity.type
_entity.pdbx_description
1 polymer ?
#
loop_
_entity_poly.entity_id
_entity_poly.type
_entity_poly.pdbx_seq_one_letter_code
_entity_poly.pdbx_strand_id
1 'polypeptide(L)'
;MKLHDLKPAEGSTHAPKRLGRGIGSGNGKTAGKGHKGQNSRAGGGVRPGFEGGQNPLYRRMPKRGFSNRSRKEIVALNVRDLERFENGTEITLESLLESGLIKAVKDGVKILATGELTKALTVKIDKVSPAAVEKIVAAGGKVEVE
;
A
#
# COMPACT_ATOMS: atom_id res chain seq x y z
N MET A 1 0.20 -37.40 4.84
CA MET A 1 1.05 -37.00 5.98
C MET A 1 0.32 -37.43 7.25
N LYS A 2 0.93 -38.30 8.08
CA LYS A 2 0.35 -38.68 9.37
C LYS A 2 0.81 -37.68 10.44
N LEU A 3 0.16 -37.64 11.61
CA LEU A 3 0.48 -36.68 12.67
C LEU A 3 1.97 -36.74 13.10
N HIS A 4 2.61 -37.90 13.03
CA HIS A 4 4.02 -38.08 13.37
C HIS A 4 5.01 -37.69 12.26
N ASP A 5 4.52 -37.43 11.04
CA ASP A 5 5.35 -37.09 9.88
C ASP A 5 5.26 -35.59 9.52
N LEU A 6 4.66 -34.78 10.39
CA LEU A 6 4.49 -33.34 10.15
C LEU A 6 5.85 -32.66 10.10
N LYS A 7 6.22 -32.16 8.92
CA LYS A 7 7.41 -31.33 8.72
C LYS A 7 6.97 -29.98 8.17
N PRO A 8 7.47 -28.87 8.73
CA PRO A 8 7.24 -27.56 8.16
C PRO A 8 7.92 -27.46 6.79
N ALA A 9 7.43 -26.57 5.93
CA ALA A 9 8.12 -26.24 4.69
C ALA A 9 9.50 -25.66 5.02
N GLU A 10 10.49 -25.95 4.19
CA GLU A 10 11.85 -25.45 4.39
C GLU A 10 11.86 -23.91 4.47
N GLY A 11 12.54 -23.36 5.48
CA GLY A 11 12.62 -21.92 5.71
C GLY A 11 11.36 -21.25 6.31
N SER A 12 10.26 -21.98 6.52
CA SER A 12 9.04 -21.42 7.13
C SER A 12 9.15 -21.17 8.64
N THR A 13 10.12 -21.79 9.32
CA THR A 13 10.35 -21.63 10.75
C THR A 13 11.81 -21.29 11.04
N HIS A 14 12.02 -20.37 11.98
CA HIS A 14 13.36 -19.95 12.41
C HIS A 14 13.47 -20.03 13.93
N ALA A 15 14.63 -20.46 14.43
CA ALA A 15 14.88 -20.56 15.86
C ALA A 15 14.96 -19.15 16.50
N PRO A 16 14.28 -18.90 17.62
CA PRO A 16 14.33 -17.60 18.28
C PRO A 16 15.70 -17.35 18.92
N LYS A 17 16.13 -16.08 18.94
CA LYS A 17 17.36 -15.69 19.61
C LYS A 17 17.20 -15.78 21.13
N ARG A 18 17.91 -16.72 21.76
CA ARG A 18 17.92 -16.92 23.23
C ARG A 18 19.10 -16.17 23.86
N LEU A 19 18.81 -15.01 24.45
CA LEU A 19 19.83 -14.16 25.09
C LEU A 19 20.20 -14.67 26.49
N GLY A 20 21.44 -14.45 26.93
CA GLY A 20 21.86 -14.78 28.30
C GLY A 20 21.98 -16.27 28.58
N ARG A 21 22.42 -17.08 27.59
CA ARG A 21 22.55 -18.55 27.71
C ARG A 21 23.98 -19.01 27.38
N GLY A 22 24.94 -18.61 28.22
CA GLY A 22 26.33 -19.04 28.13
C GLY A 22 27.15 -18.36 27.02
N ILE A 23 28.48 -18.53 27.08
CA ILE A 23 29.43 -17.86 26.17
C ILE A 23 29.32 -18.39 24.74
N GLY A 24 29.11 -19.70 24.56
CA GLY A 24 28.99 -20.34 23.24
C GLY A 24 27.82 -19.83 22.38
N SER A 25 26.84 -19.15 22.98
CA SER A 25 25.73 -18.50 22.25
C SER A 25 26.10 -17.17 21.57
N GLY A 26 27.30 -16.63 21.86
CA GLY A 26 27.73 -15.29 21.44
C GLY A 26 26.98 -14.13 22.10
N ASN A 27 25.90 -14.39 22.86
CA ASN A 27 25.06 -13.39 23.52
C ASN A 27 24.91 -13.67 25.03
N GLY A 28 25.91 -14.29 25.65
CA GLY A 28 25.89 -14.70 27.05
C GLY A 28 25.89 -13.54 28.04
N LYS A 29 27.05 -12.90 28.25
CA LYS A 29 27.26 -11.95 29.35
C LYS A 29 26.39 -10.69 29.24
N THR A 30 26.47 -9.97 28.12
CA THR A 30 25.83 -8.66 27.93
C THR A 30 24.52 -8.73 27.17
N ALA A 31 24.08 -9.92 26.77
CA ALA A 31 22.88 -10.12 25.96
C ALA A 31 22.84 -9.26 24.67
N GLY A 32 24.01 -8.89 24.12
CA GLY A 32 24.13 -8.03 22.94
C GLY A 32 23.94 -6.53 23.21
N LYS A 33 23.78 -6.10 24.48
CA LYS A 33 23.56 -4.69 24.85
C LYS A 33 24.84 -3.89 25.14
N GLY A 34 26.02 -4.52 25.07
CA GLY A 34 27.28 -3.90 25.46
C GLY A 34 27.42 -3.71 26.98
N HIS A 35 28.32 -2.81 27.41
CA HIS A 35 28.61 -2.55 28.82
C HIS A 35 28.09 -1.19 29.27
N LYS A 36 27.34 -1.17 30.39
CA LYS A 36 26.82 0.04 31.07
C LYS A 36 25.98 0.94 30.13
N GLY A 37 25.68 2.16 30.58
CA GLY A 37 24.86 3.13 29.84
C GLY A 37 23.36 2.92 29.99
N GLN A 38 22.58 3.93 29.60
CA GLN A 38 21.12 3.91 29.73
C GLN A 38 20.48 2.76 28.93
N ASN A 39 20.96 2.50 27.71
CA ASN A 39 20.41 1.45 26.84
C ASN A 39 20.66 0.01 27.35
N SER A 40 21.62 -0.19 28.25
CA SER A 40 21.87 -1.51 28.84
C SER A 40 20.98 -1.83 30.04
N ARG A 41 20.26 -0.83 30.59
CA ARG A 41 19.39 -1.01 31.78
C ARG A 41 18.03 -1.61 31.42
N ALA A 42 17.35 -2.18 32.40
CA ALA A 42 15.97 -2.63 32.24
C ALA A 42 15.06 -1.42 32.03
N GLY A 43 14.17 -1.46 31.04
CA GLY A 43 13.36 -0.30 30.63
C GLY A 43 14.16 0.89 30.08
N GLY A 44 15.46 0.69 29.82
CA GLY A 44 16.34 1.70 29.26
C GLY A 44 16.02 2.02 27.80
N GLY A 45 16.62 3.10 27.31
CA GLY A 45 16.32 3.67 25.99
C GLY A 45 15.97 5.15 26.09
N VAL A 46 16.00 5.81 24.95
CA VAL A 46 15.46 7.17 24.79
C VAL A 46 14.19 7.07 23.95
N ARG A 47 13.21 7.94 24.21
CA ARG A 47 11.98 7.97 23.40
C ARG A 47 12.35 8.24 21.93
N PRO A 48 11.63 7.64 20.97
CA PRO A 48 11.80 7.99 19.56
C PRO A 48 11.68 9.51 19.34
N GLY A 49 12.60 10.08 18.58
CA GLY A 49 12.65 11.52 18.31
C GLY A 49 13.33 12.38 19.38
N PHE A 50 13.94 11.80 20.42
CA PHE A 50 14.80 12.55 21.35
C PHE A 50 16.24 12.68 20.81
N GLU A 51 16.72 13.91 20.65
CA GLU A 51 18.04 14.24 20.08
C GLU A 51 19.06 14.67 21.17
N GLY A 52 19.01 14.07 22.36
CA GLY A 52 20.04 14.28 23.40
C GLY A 52 20.01 15.65 24.10
N GLY A 53 18.93 16.41 23.97
CA GLY A 53 18.79 17.78 24.51
C GLY A 53 18.68 18.85 23.43
N GLN A 54 19.05 18.54 22.19
CA GLN A 54 18.78 19.38 21.03
C GLN A 54 17.27 19.47 20.76
N ASN A 55 16.82 20.61 20.21
CA ASN A 55 15.43 20.77 19.78
C ASN A 55 15.12 19.79 18.62
N PRO A 56 14.21 18.81 18.80
CA PRO A 56 13.97 17.76 17.83
C PRO A 56 13.51 18.28 16.46
N LEU A 57 13.78 17.50 15.41
CA LEU A 57 13.42 17.85 14.03
C LEU A 57 11.94 18.24 13.86
N TYR A 58 11.03 17.49 14.49
CA TYR A 58 9.57 17.74 14.42
C TYR A 58 9.13 19.04 15.10
N ARG A 59 10.00 19.68 15.90
CA ARG A 59 9.78 21.01 16.48
C ARG A 59 10.48 22.12 15.69
N ARG A 60 11.57 21.79 14.99
CA ARG A 60 12.29 22.72 14.10
C ARG A 60 11.52 23.02 12.83
N MET A 61 10.79 22.03 12.31
CA MET A 61 9.96 22.21 11.11
C MET A 61 8.67 22.98 11.44
N PRO A 62 8.28 23.96 10.61
CA PRO A 62 7.01 24.66 10.77
C PRO A 62 5.84 23.72 10.47
N LYS A 63 4.72 23.89 11.17
CA LYS A 63 3.45 23.27 10.80
C LYS A 63 2.94 23.94 9.51
N ARG A 64 2.56 23.16 8.50
CA ARG A 64 2.09 23.68 7.21
C ARG A 64 0.82 22.95 6.76
N GLY A 65 -0.11 23.71 6.19
CA GLY A 65 -1.37 23.20 5.62
C GLY A 65 -2.47 22.98 6.65
N PHE A 66 -3.61 22.49 6.16
CA PHE A 66 -4.79 22.13 6.95
C PHE A 66 -5.46 20.89 6.34
N SER A 67 -6.23 20.15 7.14
CA SER A 67 -7.02 19.02 6.63
C SER A 67 -8.38 19.49 6.13
N ASN A 68 -8.66 19.31 4.84
CA ASN A 68 -10.00 19.57 4.30
C ASN A 68 -10.97 18.44 4.69
N ARG A 69 -12.04 18.78 5.42
CA ARG A 69 -13.07 17.83 5.89
C ARG A 69 -13.91 17.25 4.75
N SER A 70 -14.12 18.00 3.66
CA SER A 70 -14.93 17.60 2.50
C SER A 70 -14.07 17.14 1.32
N ARG A 71 -12.84 16.67 1.58
CA ARG A 71 -11.97 16.12 0.54
C ARG A 71 -12.58 14.82 0.01
N LYS A 72 -13.00 14.85 -1.26
CA LYS A 72 -13.46 13.65 -1.97
C LYS A 72 -12.29 12.71 -2.27
N GLU A 73 -12.44 11.45 -1.90
CA GLU A 73 -11.53 10.37 -2.25
C GLU A 73 -12.06 9.63 -3.48
N ILE A 74 -11.47 9.94 -4.62
CA ILE A 74 -11.84 9.34 -5.90
C ILE A 74 -10.91 8.17 -6.19
N VAL A 75 -11.47 7.04 -6.62
CA VAL A 75 -10.72 5.87 -7.06
C VAL A 75 -10.19 6.13 -8.46
N ALA A 76 -8.87 6.17 -8.61
CA ALA A 76 -8.24 6.34 -9.90
C ALA A 76 -7.98 4.97 -10.56
N LEU A 77 -8.53 4.77 -11.77
CA LEU A 77 -8.23 3.64 -12.64
C LEU A 77 -7.48 4.10 -13.89
N ASN A 78 -6.72 3.22 -14.52
CA ASN A 78 -6.06 3.54 -15.78
C ASN A 78 -6.71 2.78 -16.95
N VAL A 79 -6.60 3.32 -18.16
CA VAL A 79 -7.13 2.69 -19.37
C VAL A 79 -6.59 1.26 -19.60
N ARG A 80 -5.34 0.97 -19.22
CA ARG A 80 -4.77 -0.38 -19.31
C ARG A 80 -5.54 -1.43 -18.49
N ASP A 81 -6.17 -1.01 -17.40
CA ASP A 81 -6.84 -1.94 -16.48
C ASP A 81 -8.20 -2.37 -17.08
N LEU A 82 -8.72 -1.60 -18.05
CA LEU A 82 -9.94 -1.86 -18.79
C LEU A 82 -9.75 -2.90 -19.92
N GLU A 83 -8.51 -3.20 -20.28
CA GLU A 83 -8.18 -4.21 -21.30
C GLU A 83 -8.62 -5.63 -20.91
N ARG A 84 -8.99 -5.85 -19.64
CA ARG A 84 -9.52 -7.14 -19.16
C ARG A 84 -10.95 -7.42 -19.64
N PHE A 85 -11.71 -6.39 -19.98
CA PHE A 85 -13.08 -6.54 -20.45
C PHE A 85 -13.13 -6.96 -21.92
N GLU A 86 -14.26 -7.45 -22.40
CA GLU A 86 -14.45 -7.82 -23.80
C GLU A 86 -14.85 -6.61 -24.66
N ASN A 87 -14.67 -6.70 -25.97
CA ASN A 87 -15.09 -5.63 -26.88
C ASN A 87 -16.61 -5.42 -26.80
N GLY A 88 -17.04 -4.15 -26.71
CA GLY A 88 -18.43 -3.76 -26.65
C GLY A 88 -19.07 -3.81 -25.26
N THR A 89 -18.33 -4.21 -24.21
CA THR A 89 -18.89 -4.21 -22.85
C THR A 89 -19.09 -2.79 -22.32
N GLU A 90 -20.18 -2.60 -21.58
CA GLU A 90 -20.43 -1.37 -20.84
C GLU A 90 -19.70 -1.41 -19.49
N ILE A 91 -18.77 -0.48 -19.28
CA ILE A 91 -18.05 -0.31 -18.01
C ILE A 91 -18.86 0.63 -17.13
N THR A 92 -19.61 0.05 -16.21
CA THR A 92 -20.33 0.72 -15.12
C THR A 92 -19.62 0.52 -13.77
N LEU A 93 -20.02 1.27 -12.74
CA LEU A 93 -19.52 1.09 -11.37
C LEU A 93 -19.71 -0.35 -10.85
N GLU A 94 -20.82 -0.99 -11.21
CA GLU A 94 -21.13 -2.37 -10.85
C GLU A 94 -20.17 -3.35 -11.55
N SER A 95 -19.95 -3.18 -12.86
CA SER A 95 -19.00 -4.02 -13.61
C SER A 95 -17.57 -3.96 -13.05
N LEU A 96 -17.15 -2.79 -12.54
CA LEU A 96 -15.84 -2.58 -11.94
C LEU A 96 -15.71 -3.25 -10.55
N LEU A 97 -16.81 -3.37 -9.82
CA LEU A 97 -16.86 -4.10 -8.55
C LEU A 97 -16.87 -5.60 -8.79
N GLU A 98 -17.69 -6.09 -9.71
CA GLU A 98 -17.81 -7.52 -10.05
C GLU A 98 -16.50 -8.10 -10.61
N SER A 99 -15.83 -7.33 -11.47
CA SER A 99 -14.50 -7.70 -11.99
C SER A 99 -13.38 -7.64 -10.94
N GLY A 100 -13.65 -7.11 -9.74
CA GLY A 100 -12.67 -6.92 -8.67
C GLY A 100 -11.60 -5.87 -8.96
N LEU A 101 -11.78 -5.05 -10.01
CA LEU A 101 -10.91 -3.91 -10.32
C LEU A 101 -11.01 -2.83 -9.25
N ILE A 102 -12.19 -2.67 -8.66
CA ILE A 102 -12.44 -1.79 -7.53
C ILE A 102 -12.99 -2.63 -6.37
N LYS A 103 -12.53 -2.35 -5.16
CA LYS A 103 -13.08 -2.95 -3.93
C LYS A 103 -14.22 -2.12 -3.30
N ALA A 104 -14.16 -0.80 -3.48
CA ALA A 104 -15.16 0.15 -3.00
C ALA A 104 -15.12 1.42 -3.84
N VAL A 105 -16.29 1.96 -4.20
CA VAL A 105 -16.44 3.13 -5.09
C VAL A 105 -16.03 4.45 -4.42
N LYS A 106 -15.83 4.47 -3.09
CA LYS A 106 -15.52 5.68 -2.30
C LYS A 106 -16.44 6.86 -2.71
N ASP A 107 -15.90 8.02 -3.08
CA ASP A 107 -16.65 9.20 -3.53
C ASP A 107 -16.76 9.30 -5.07
N GLY A 108 -16.44 8.23 -5.81
CA GLY A 108 -16.52 8.12 -7.26
C GLY A 108 -15.26 7.52 -7.90
N VAL A 109 -15.35 7.25 -9.20
CA VAL A 109 -14.29 6.65 -10.02
C VAL A 109 -13.81 7.64 -11.08
N LYS A 110 -12.49 7.71 -11.27
CA LYS A 110 -11.88 8.48 -12.34
C LYS A 110 -10.96 7.63 -13.20
N ILE A 111 -11.16 7.59 -14.53
CA ILE A 111 -10.18 6.93 -15.41
C ILE A 111 -9.14 7.89 -15.97
N LEU A 112 -7.89 7.41 -15.99
CA LEU A 112 -6.67 8.08 -16.37
C LEU A 112 -6.02 7.41 -17.58
N ALA A 113 -5.24 8.17 -18.33
CA ALA A 113 -4.75 7.78 -19.66
C ALA A 113 -3.52 6.85 -19.67
N THR A 114 -3.16 6.21 -18.55
CA THR A 114 -1.92 5.43 -18.49
C THR A 114 -2.07 4.07 -19.16
N GLY A 115 -1.16 3.76 -20.09
CA GLY A 115 -1.12 2.52 -20.86
C GLY A 115 -1.93 2.56 -22.15
N GLU A 116 -2.15 1.39 -22.72
CA GLU A 116 -2.81 1.18 -24.01
C GLU A 116 -4.18 0.54 -23.81
N LEU A 117 -5.11 0.88 -24.69
CA LEU A 117 -6.45 0.32 -24.77
C LEU A 117 -6.67 -0.04 -26.23
N THR A 118 -6.82 -1.32 -26.52
CA THR A 118 -7.09 -1.79 -27.89
C THR A 118 -8.57 -2.07 -28.13
N LYS A 119 -9.33 -2.15 -27.05
CA LYS A 119 -10.73 -2.56 -27.05
C LYS A 119 -11.69 -1.39 -27.13
N ALA A 120 -12.72 -1.56 -27.94
CA ALA A 120 -13.83 -0.61 -28.05
C ALA A 120 -14.79 -0.84 -26.88
N LEU A 121 -14.77 0.06 -25.90
CA LEU A 121 -15.56 -0.04 -24.67
C LEU A 121 -16.47 1.18 -24.49
N THR A 122 -17.65 0.96 -23.91
CA THR A 122 -18.55 2.05 -23.51
C THR A 122 -18.35 2.34 -22.04
N VAL A 123 -17.76 3.48 -21.70
CA VAL A 123 -17.36 3.83 -20.34
C VAL A 123 -18.39 4.79 -19.73
N LYS A 124 -19.12 4.33 -18.71
CA LYS A 124 -20.15 5.07 -17.95
C LYS A 124 -19.69 5.26 -16.50
N ILE A 125 -18.97 6.35 -16.21
CA ILE A 125 -18.40 6.61 -14.87
C ILE A 125 -18.34 8.11 -14.51
N ASP A 126 -18.02 8.43 -13.25
CA ASP A 126 -18.10 9.79 -12.72
C ASP A 126 -17.17 10.80 -13.41
N LYS A 127 -15.92 10.42 -13.69
CA LYS A 127 -14.92 11.34 -14.29
C LYS A 127 -13.94 10.64 -15.23
N VAL A 128 -13.67 11.24 -16.38
CA VAL A 128 -12.61 10.77 -17.28
C VAL A 128 -11.61 11.90 -17.53
N SER A 129 -10.31 11.60 -17.49
CA SER A 129 -9.29 12.60 -17.86
C SER A 129 -9.33 12.89 -19.37
N PRO A 130 -9.06 14.12 -19.84
CA PRO A 130 -9.12 14.45 -21.27
C PRO A 130 -8.28 13.51 -22.14
N ALA A 131 -7.03 13.23 -21.74
CA ALA A 131 -6.16 12.29 -22.43
C ALA A 131 -6.68 10.84 -22.44
N ALA A 132 -7.52 10.46 -21.47
CA ALA A 132 -8.14 9.13 -21.45
C ALA A 132 -9.34 9.08 -22.41
N VAL A 133 -10.10 10.17 -22.53
CA VAL A 133 -11.18 10.27 -23.53
C VAL A 133 -10.60 10.07 -24.93
N GLU A 134 -9.51 10.76 -25.26
CA GLU A 134 -8.83 10.63 -26.56
C GLU A 134 -8.42 9.17 -26.84
N LYS A 135 -7.86 8.47 -25.86
CA LYS A 135 -7.47 7.06 -26.01
C LYS A 135 -8.67 6.12 -26.16
N ILE A 136 -9.75 6.35 -25.42
CA ILE A 136 -10.97 5.53 -25.51
C ILE A 136 -11.65 5.73 -26.87
N VAL A 137 -11.73 6.97 -27.35
CA VAL A 137 -12.29 7.28 -28.67
C VAL A 137 -11.40 6.75 -29.79
N ALA A 138 -10.07 6.84 -29.65
CA ALA A 138 -9.13 6.26 -30.61
C ALA A 138 -9.24 4.73 -30.72
N ALA A 139 -9.61 4.06 -29.63
CA ALA A 139 -9.91 2.62 -29.60
C ALA A 139 -11.33 2.29 -30.13
N GLY A 140 -12.11 3.28 -30.58
CA GLY A 140 -13.48 3.10 -31.07
C GLY A 140 -14.54 2.98 -29.96
N GLY A 141 -14.19 3.34 -28.71
CA GLY A 141 -15.10 3.36 -27.57
C GLY A 141 -15.90 4.65 -27.43
N LYS A 142 -16.86 4.65 -26.49
CA LYS A 142 -17.70 5.80 -26.15
C LYS A 142 -17.52 6.15 -24.67
N VAL A 143 -17.50 7.45 -24.35
CA VAL A 143 -17.43 7.92 -22.97
C VAL A 143 -18.72 8.66 -22.63
N GLU A 144 -19.40 8.21 -21.58
CA GLU A 144 -20.57 8.83 -20.99
C GLU A 144 -20.21 9.16 -19.53
N VAL A 145 -20.26 10.43 -19.18
CA VAL A 145 -19.89 10.92 -17.84
C VAL A 145 -21.17 11.22 -17.08
N GLU A 146 -21.37 10.56 -15.95
CA GLU A 146 -22.52 10.77 -15.03
C GLU A 146 -22.11 11.48 -13.73
#